data_AF-A0A7C6EMV9-F1
#
_entry.id   AF-A0A7C6EMV9-F1
#
_cell.length_a   1.000
_cell.length_b   1.000
_cell.length_c   1.000
_cell.angle_alpha   90.00
_cell.angle_beta   90.00
_cell.angle_gamma   90.00
#
_symmetry.space_group_name_H-M   'P 1'
#
loop_
_entity.id
_entity.type
_entity.pdbx_description
1 polymer ?
#
loop_
_entity_poly.entity_id
_entity_poly.type
_entity_poly.pdbx_seq_one_letter_code
_entity_poly.pdbx_strand_id
1 'polypeptide(L)'
;MNEKTSVKKITKSPFLAGILSAIFPGTGALYNGDYLRGVIFIILFAGLVTMQTKSGVQPFAALILAGFYFFQIIDAVHGARMINLASEVASETRVEVSRPAQTEVRGSLFWGLFLIGLGVIFLLANFEVILYESIFDFWPLIIIVIGLKLIFEAAARRNK
;
A
#
# COMPACT_ATOMS: atom_id res chain seq x y z
N MET A 1 -18.74 39.19 -26.02
CA MET A 1 -18.91 37.73 -26.23
C MET A 1 -18.24 37.04 -25.05
N ASN A 2 -19.00 36.65 -24.02
CA ASN A 2 -18.43 36.15 -22.76
C ASN A 2 -18.14 34.66 -22.89
N GLU A 3 -16.87 34.34 -23.18
CA GLU A 3 -16.38 32.97 -23.21
C GLU A 3 -16.24 32.46 -21.76
N LYS A 4 -17.29 31.81 -21.27
CA LYS A 4 -17.23 31.06 -20.01
C LYS A 4 -16.32 29.85 -20.24
N THR A 5 -15.04 29.96 -19.94
CA THR A 5 -14.13 28.81 -19.84
C THR A 5 -14.62 27.91 -18.70
N SER A 6 -15.46 26.94 -19.05
CA SER A 6 -15.96 25.91 -18.14
C SER A 6 -14.80 25.01 -17.75
N VAL A 7 -14.29 25.17 -16.53
CA VAL A 7 -13.27 24.28 -15.97
C VAL A 7 -13.93 22.91 -15.83
N LYS A 8 -13.55 21.97 -16.70
CA LYS A 8 -14.11 20.61 -16.74
C LYS A 8 -13.75 19.88 -15.44
N LYS A 9 -14.75 19.64 -14.56
CA LYS A 9 -14.61 18.81 -13.35
C LYS A 9 -14.11 17.41 -13.77
N ILE A 10 -12.92 17.03 -13.31
CA ILE A 10 -12.39 15.68 -13.57
C ILE A 10 -13.09 14.73 -12.60
N THR A 11 -14.02 13.92 -13.11
CA THR A 11 -14.67 12.85 -12.35
C THR A 11 -14.12 11.50 -12.80
N LYS A 12 -13.37 10.83 -11.92
CA LYS A 12 -12.96 9.43 -12.03
C LYS A 12 -14.00 8.54 -11.36
N SER A 13 -14.19 7.31 -11.84
CA SER A 13 -15.07 6.33 -11.19
C SER A 13 -14.27 5.46 -10.22
N PRO A 14 -14.51 5.55 -8.89
CA PRO A 14 -13.78 4.71 -7.92
C PRO A 14 -14.08 3.23 -8.07
N PHE A 15 -15.33 2.89 -8.42
CA PHE A 15 -15.74 1.52 -8.65
C PHE A 15 -15.00 0.93 -9.85
N LEU A 16 -14.87 1.69 -10.94
CA LEU A 16 -14.16 1.24 -12.13
C LEU A 16 -12.66 1.07 -11.86
N ALA A 17 -12.05 1.97 -11.08
CA ALA A 17 -10.66 1.83 -10.65
C ALA A 17 -10.43 0.51 -9.89
N GLY A 18 -11.35 0.17 -8.97
CA GLY A 18 -11.33 -1.08 -8.22
C GLY A 18 -11.49 -2.33 -9.11
N ILE A 19 -12.46 -2.32 -10.03
CA ILE A 19 -12.65 -3.44 -10.98
C ILE A 19 -11.41 -3.64 -11.84
N LEU A 20 -10.85 -2.57 -12.39
CA LEU A 20 -9.64 -2.66 -13.21
C LEU A 20 -8.50 -3.32 -12.41
N SER A 21 -8.20 -2.80 -11.21
CA SER A 21 -7.18 -3.41 -10.35
C SER A 21 -7.44 -4.87 -10.00
N ALA A 22 -8.71 -5.29 -9.90
CA ALA A 22 -9.06 -6.68 -9.61
C ALA A 22 -8.87 -7.60 -10.82
N ILE A 23 -9.18 -7.15 -12.04
CA ILE A 23 -8.95 -7.95 -13.25
C ILE A 23 -7.45 -8.05 -13.55
N PHE A 24 -6.75 -6.92 -13.48
CA PHE A 24 -5.32 -6.82 -13.73
C PHE A 24 -4.66 -5.93 -12.68
N PRO A 25 -3.83 -6.51 -11.79
CA PRO A 25 -3.12 -5.75 -10.77
C PRO A 25 -2.40 -4.52 -11.35
N GLY A 26 -2.51 -3.38 -10.67
CA GLY A 26 -1.92 -2.11 -11.09
C GLY A 26 -2.73 -1.29 -12.12
N THR A 27 -3.69 -1.88 -12.82
CA THR A 27 -4.47 -1.12 -13.83
C THR A 27 -5.45 -0.10 -13.24
N GLY A 28 -5.89 -0.30 -12.00
CA GLY A 28 -6.66 0.71 -11.28
C GLY A 28 -5.88 2.01 -11.03
N ALA A 29 -4.58 1.92 -10.73
CA ALA A 29 -3.71 3.08 -10.61
C ALA A 29 -3.43 3.75 -11.97
N LEU A 30 -3.29 2.94 -13.04
CA LEU A 30 -3.21 3.46 -14.41
C LEU A 30 -4.45 4.25 -14.81
N TYR A 31 -5.66 3.77 -14.45
CA TYR A 31 -6.91 4.50 -14.67
C TYR A 31 -6.96 5.86 -13.94
N ASN A 32 -6.44 5.89 -12.72
CA ASN A 32 -6.31 7.10 -11.91
C ASN A 32 -5.31 8.10 -12.52
N GLY A 33 -4.46 7.67 -13.47
CA GLY A 33 -3.43 8.49 -14.11
C GLY A 33 -2.06 8.40 -13.41
N ASP A 34 -1.90 7.52 -12.43
CA ASP A 34 -0.63 7.27 -11.77
C ASP A 34 0.09 6.07 -12.42
N TYR A 35 0.79 6.36 -13.51
CA TYR A 35 1.47 5.35 -14.31
C TYR A 35 2.60 4.65 -13.55
N LEU A 36 3.34 5.41 -12.73
CA LEU A 36 4.47 4.86 -11.99
C LEU A 36 3.98 3.84 -10.96
N ARG A 37 2.97 4.18 -10.15
CA ARG A 37 2.38 3.23 -9.19
C ARG A 37 1.78 2.01 -9.90
N GLY A 38 1.08 2.22 -11.01
CA GLY A 38 0.50 1.12 -11.78
C GLY A 38 1.54 0.12 -12.30
N VAL A 39 2.62 0.60 -12.91
CA VAL A 39 3.72 -0.25 -13.39
C VAL A 39 4.43 -0.96 -12.23
N ILE A 40 4.68 -0.27 -11.12
CA ILE A 40 5.27 -0.88 -9.92
C ILE A 40 4.41 -2.03 -9.41
N PHE A 41 3.09 -1.86 -9.33
CA PHE A 41 2.19 -2.92 -8.87
C PHE A 41 2.15 -4.12 -9.82
N ILE A 42 2.24 -3.92 -11.13
CA ILE A 42 2.33 -5.00 -12.11
C ILE A 42 3.62 -5.82 -11.88
N ILE A 43 4.76 -5.13 -11.76
CA ILE A 43 6.07 -5.78 -11.54
C ILE A 43 6.07 -6.53 -10.20
N LEU A 44 5.53 -5.90 -9.15
CA LEU A 44 5.49 -6.46 -7.81
C LEU A 44 4.58 -7.70 -7.76
N PHE A 45 3.42 -7.64 -8.41
CA PHE A 45 2.55 -8.80 -8.57
C PHE A 45 3.28 -9.97 -9.27
N ALA A 46 3.91 -9.69 -10.41
CA ALA A 46 4.64 -10.71 -11.16
C ALA A 46 5.75 -11.34 -10.31
N GLY A 47 6.54 -10.52 -9.60
CA GLY A 47 7.58 -10.99 -8.69
C GLY A 47 7.02 -11.87 -7.57
N LEU A 48 5.94 -11.45 -6.90
CA LEU A 48 5.30 -12.22 -5.85
C LEU A 48 4.72 -13.55 -6.36
N VAL A 49 4.15 -13.58 -7.57
CA VAL A 49 3.65 -14.81 -8.20
C VAL A 49 4.80 -15.75 -8.54
N THR A 50 5.89 -15.25 -9.13
CA THR A 50 7.08 -16.06 -9.44
C THR A 50 7.68 -16.70 -8.18
N MET A 51 7.68 -15.98 -7.06
CA MET A 51 8.17 -16.49 -5.78
C MET A 51 7.35 -17.66 -5.23
N GLN A 52 6.09 -17.85 -5.64
CA GLN A 52 5.25 -18.94 -5.13
C GLN A 52 5.80 -20.32 -5.47
N THR A 53 6.65 -20.46 -6.48
CA THR A 53 7.22 -21.75 -6.88
C THR A 53 8.28 -22.28 -5.92
N LYS A 54 8.75 -21.47 -4.96
CA LYS A 54 9.79 -21.82 -3.99
C LYS A 54 9.16 -22.35 -2.70
N SER A 55 9.43 -23.62 -2.36
CA SER A 55 8.85 -24.30 -1.17
C SER A 55 9.23 -23.63 0.15
N GLY A 56 10.49 -23.22 0.32
CA GLY A 56 10.99 -22.64 1.59
C GLY A 56 10.49 -21.23 1.92
N VAL A 57 9.63 -20.64 1.09
CA VAL A 57 9.07 -19.29 1.29
C VAL A 57 7.55 -19.33 1.54
N GLN A 58 6.94 -20.52 1.41
CA GLN A 58 5.54 -20.74 1.74
C GLN A 58 5.40 -21.05 3.25
N PRO A 59 4.31 -20.61 3.91
CA PRO A 59 3.13 -19.96 3.34
C PRO A 59 3.25 -18.43 3.21
N PHE A 60 4.35 -17.84 3.69
CA PHE A 60 4.48 -16.40 3.84
C PHE A 60 4.37 -15.64 2.52
N ALA A 61 5.01 -16.14 1.45
CA ALA A 61 4.90 -15.56 0.12
C ALA A 61 3.44 -15.51 -0.39
N ALA A 62 2.64 -16.54 -0.11
CA ALA A 62 1.24 -16.60 -0.52
C ALA A 62 0.38 -15.58 0.27
N LEU A 63 0.67 -15.42 1.56
CA LEU A 63 0.00 -14.42 2.40
C LEU A 63 0.34 -12.99 1.98
N ILE A 64 1.60 -12.70 1.65
CA ILE A 64 1.99 -11.40 1.10
C ILE A 64 1.27 -11.14 -0.21
N LEU A 65 1.24 -12.12 -1.12
CA LEU A 65 0.53 -12.00 -2.39
C LEU A 65 -0.96 -11.67 -2.17
N ALA A 66 -1.63 -12.39 -1.27
CA ALA A 66 -3.03 -12.14 -0.94
C ALA A 66 -3.21 -10.72 -0.36
N GLY A 67 -2.41 -10.35 0.64
CA GLY A 67 -2.47 -9.02 1.26
C GLY A 67 -2.23 -7.89 0.25
N PHE A 68 -1.20 -8.02 -0.58
CA PHE A 68 -0.90 -7.08 -1.67
C PHE A 68 -2.05 -6.98 -2.66
N TYR A 69 -2.64 -8.12 -3.07
CA TYR A 69 -3.72 -8.16 -4.04
C TYR A 69 -4.98 -7.40 -3.56
N PHE A 70 -5.39 -7.58 -2.30
CA PHE A 70 -6.50 -6.81 -1.73
C PHE A 70 -6.14 -5.34 -1.51
N PHE A 71 -4.91 -5.09 -1.02
CA PHE A 71 -4.43 -3.74 -0.77
C PHE A 71 -4.47 -2.87 -2.04
N GLN A 72 -3.94 -3.36 -3.16
CA GLN A 72 -3.88 -2.56 -4.39
C GLN A 72 -5.26 -2.24 -4.99
N ILE A 73 -6.28 -3.08 -4.73
CA ILE A 73 -7.67 -2.76 -5.09
C ILE A 73 -8.21 -1.61 -4.25
N ILE A 74 -8.03 -1.68 -2.92
CA ILE A 74 -8.46 -0.64 -1.99
C ILE A 74 -7.73 0.68 -2.30
N ASP A 75 -6.42 0.61 -2.56
CA ASP A 75 -5.60 1.77 -2.94
C ASP A 75 -6.11 2.42 -4.23
N ALA A 76 -6.47 1.63 -5.25
CA ALA A 76 -7.03 2.16 -6.50
C ALA A 76 -8.36 2.89 -6.28
N VAL A 77 -9.25 2.36 -5.44
CA VAL A 77 -10.53 2.99 -5.09
C VAL A 77 -10.31 4.29 -4.30
N HIS A 78 -9.43 4.26 -3.29
CA HIS A 78 -9.09 5.44 -2.51
C HIS A 78 -8.43 6.52 -3.37
N GLY A 79 -7.50 6.15 -4.24
CA GLY A 79 -6.86 7.06 -5.18
C GLY A 79 -7.87 7.79 -6.07
N ALA A 80 -8.84 7.07 -6.63
CA ALA A 80 -9.89 7.65 -7.45
C ALA A 80 -10.78 8.64 -6.65
N ARG A 81 -11.13 8.28 -5.41
CA ARG A 81 -11.89 9.18 -4.52
C ARG A 81 -11.11 10.45 -4.24
N MET A 82 -9.84 10.34 -3.86
CA MET A 82 -8.98 11.49 -3.58
C MET A 82 -8.86 12.45 -4.77
N ILE A 83 -8.79 11.92 -6.00
CA ILE A 83 -8.77 12.74 -7.22
C ILE A 83 -10.09 13.50 -7.40
N ASN A 84 -11.24 12.85 -7.16
CA ASN A 84 -12.54 13.50 -7.26
C ASN A 84 -12.74 14.59 -6.21
N LEU A 85 -12.31 14.34 -4.97
CA LEU A 85 -12.35 15.35 -3.92
C LEU A 85 -11.44 16.54 -4.27
N ALA A 86 -10.22 16.27 -4.74
CA ALA A 86 -9.29 17.32 -5.14
C ALA A 86 -9.80 18.15 -6.33
N SER A 87 -10.46 17.52 -7.31
CA SER A 87 -11.05 18.22 -8.46
C SER A 87 -12.27 19.06 -8.10
N GLU A 88 -12.97 18.72 -7.01
CA GLU A 88 -14.08 19.49 -6.46
C GLU A 88 -13.60 20.73 -5.68
N VAL A 89 -12.63 20.57 -4.78
CA VAL A 89 -12.01 21.68 -4.04
C VAL A 89 -11.33 22.69 -4.99
N ALA A 90 -10.70 22.21 -6.06
CA ALA A 90 -10.08 23.04 -7.09
C ALA A 90 -11.09 23.80 -7.95
N SER A 91 -12.35 23.32 -8.06
CA SER A 91 -13.39 24.02 -8.80
C SER A 91 -14.07 25.14 -8.00
N GLU A 92 -14.05 25.08 -6.67
CA GLU A 92 -14.63 26.09 -5.77
C GLU A 92 -13.63 27.20 -5.39
N THR A 93 -12.34 26.89 -5.33
CA THR A 93 -11.31 27.81 -4.83
C THR A 93 -10.62 28.59 -5.96
N ARG A 94 -11.25 29.66 -6.44
CA ARG A 94 -10.62 30.69 -7.31
C ARG A 94 -10.05 31.89 -6.55
N VAL A 95 -9.79 31.77 -5.24
CA VAL A 95 -9.07 32.79 -4.46
C VAL A 95 -7.99 32.13 -3.60
N GLU A 96 -6.77 32.63 -3.79
CA GLU A 96 -5.51 32.40 -3.06
C GLU A 96 -4.90 30.99 -3.02
N VAL A 97 -3.79 30.92 -3.77
CA VAL A 97 -2.69 29.99 -3.59
C VAL A 97 -2.23 30.02 -2.12
N SER A 98 -2.67 29.04 -1.35
CA SER A 98 -1.83 28.46 -0.32
C SER A 98 -1.66 27.00 -0.70
N ARG A 99 -0.53 26.67 -1.34
CA ARG A 99 -0.03 25.29 -1.36
C ARG A 99 0.11 24.90 0.11
N PRO A 100 -0.74 24.02 0.69
CA PRO A 100 -0.35 23.44 1.96
C PRO A 100 0.94 22.69 1.67
N ALA A 101 1.91 22.93 2.55
CA ALA A 101 3.27 22.46 2.46
C ALA A 101 3.34 21.10 1.79
N GLN A 102 4.26 20.98 0.81
CA GLN A 102 4.77 19.69 0.39
C GLN A 102 4.87 18.84 1.65
N THR A 103 4.12 17.75 1.70
CA THR A 103 4.26 16.77 2.77
C THR A 103 5.71 16.36 2.70
N GLU A 104 6.55 16.98 3.53
CA GLU A 104 7.92 16.55 3.71
C GLU A 104 7.77 15.08 4.02
N VAL A 105 8.28 14.25 3.11
CA VAL A 105 8.50 12.84 3.41
C VAL A 105 9.57 12.88 4.47
N ARG A 106 9.19 13.16 5.72
CA ARG A 106 9.97 12.82 6.90
C ARG A 106 10.03 11.32 6.82
N GLY A 107 11.07 10.82 6.15
CA GLY A 107 11.42 9.41 6.14
C GLY A 107 11.40 8.99 7.60
N SER A 108 10.36 8.27 7.99
CA SER A 108 10.17 7.98 9.40
C SER A 108 11.36 7.13 9.80
N LEU A 109 12.09 7.58 10.83
CA LEU A 109 13.35 6.96 11.28
C LEU A 109 13.16 5.46 11.53
N PHE A 110 11.94 5.09 11.92
CA PHE A 110 11.47 3.72 12.04
C PHE A 110 11.62 2.93 10.73
N TRP A 111 11.19 3.48 9.59
CA TRP A 111 11.36 2.82 8.28
C TRP A 111 12.83 2.64 7.90
N GLY A 112 13.68 3.63 8.20
CA GLY A 112 15.12 3.50 7.97
C GLY A 112 15.75 2.39 8.83
N LEU A 113 15.45 2.38 10.13
CA LEU A 113 15.97 1.37 11.05
C LEU A 113 15.43 -0.03 10.74
N PHE A 114 14.16 -0.12 10.34
CA PHE A 114 13.52 -1.35 9.89
C PHE A 114 14.21 -1.91 8.63
N LEU A 115 14.49 -1.06 7.63
CA LEU A 115 15.20 -1.46 6.41
C LEU A 115 16.63 -1.94 6.71
N ILE A 116 17.33 -1.28 7.63
CA ILE A 116 18.67 -1.72 8.06
C ILE A 116 18.59 -3.10 8.73
N GLY A 117 17.65 -3.29 9.67
CA GLY A 117 17.45 -4.58 10.33
C GLY A 117 17.10 -5.69 9.33
N LEU A 118 16.18 -5.41 8.40
CA LEU A 118 15.80 -6.32 7.33
C LEU A 118 17.00 -6.69 6.45
N GLY A 119 17.83 -5.69 6.10
CA GLY A 119 19.05 -5.88 5.32
C GLY A 119 20.08 -6.77 6.02
N VAL A 120 20.29 -6.58 7.33
CA VAL A 120 21.18 -7.44 8.13
C VAL A 120 20.67 -8.89 8.16
N ILE A 121 19.36 -9.08 8.35
CA ILE A 121 18.73 -10.41 8.33
C ILE A 121 18.92 -11.07 6.96
N PHE A 122 18.73 -10.34 5.86
CA PHE A 122 18.94 -10.85 4.51
C PHE A 122 20.40 -11.20 4.25
N LEU A 123 21.35 -10.41 4.77
CA LEU A 123 22.78 -10.71 4.66
C LEU A 123 23.11 -12.02 5.37
N LEU A 124 22.63 -12.20 6.61
CA LEU A 124 22.84 -13.41 7.41
C LEU A 124 22.23 -14.66 6.74
N ALA A 125 21.07 -14.51 6.12
CA ALA A 125 20.45 -15.59 5.36
C ALA A 125 21.26 -15.94 4.10
N ASN A 126 21.90 -14.97 3.45
CA ASN A 126 22.77 -15.21 2.29
C ASN A 126 24.10 -15.89 2.66
N PHE A 127 24.61 -15.72 3.88
CA PHE A 127 25.79 -16.43 4.38
C PHE A 127 25.48 -17.87 4.85
N GLU A 128 24.26 -18.36 4.65
CA GLU A 128 23.75 -19.64 5.15
C GLU A 128 23.89 -19.83 6.68
N VAL A 129 24.16 -18.74 7.42
CA VAL A 129 24.21 -18.73 8.88
C VAL A 129 22.81 -18.97 9.46
N ILE A 130 21.77 -18.57 8.72
CA ILE A 130 20.38 -18.77 9.09
C ILE A 130 19.62 -19.36 7.91
N LEU A 131 18.99 -20.52 8.10
CA LEU A 131 18.10 -21.13 7.11
C LEU A 131 16.85 -20.27 6.96
N TYR A 132 16.52 -19.87 5.72
CA TYR A 132 15.32 -19.08 5.41
C TYR A 132 14.04 -19.69 6.02
N GLU A 133 13.94 -21.03 6.01
CA GLU A 133 12.79 -21.76 6.58
C GLU A 133 12.58 -21.43 8.06
N SER A 134 13.66 -21.38 8.84
CA SER A 134 13.57 -21.21 10.29
C SER A 134 13.14 -19.80 10.71
N ILE A 135 13.51 -18.74 9.97
CA ILE A 135 13.07 -17.36 10.27
C ILE A 135 11.59 -17.18 9.96
N PHE A 136 11.15 -17.72 8.82
CA PHE A 136 9.77 -17.52 8.39
C PHE A 136 8.79 -18.23 9.33
N ASP A 137 9.13 -19.36 9.95
CA ASP A 137 8.27 -20.06 10.91
C ASP A 137 7.83 -19.24 12.14
N PHE A 138 8.55 -18.18 12.50
CA PHE A 138 8.22 -17.34 13.66
C PHE A 138 7.20 -16.23 13.38
N TRP A 139 6.74 -16.05 12.13
CA TRP A 139 5.70 -15.07 11.79
C TRP A 139 4.41 -15.14 12.66
N PRO A 140 3.91 -16.32 13.10
CA PRO A 140 2.72 -16.41 13.95
C PRO A 140 2.93 -15.75 15.31
N LEU A 141 4.17 -15.69 15.79
CA LEU A 141 4.51 -15.06 17.07
C LEU A 141 4.15 -13.57 17.07
N ILE A 142 4.36 -12.87 15.94
CA ILE A 142 3.99 -11.46 15.80
C ILE A 142 2.46 -11.30 15.94
N ILE A 143 1.68 -12.18 15.29
CA ILE A 143 0.22 -12.18 15.41
C ILE A 143 -0.23 -12.47 16.84
N ILE A 144 0.40 -13.44 17.50
CA ILE A 144 0.11 -13.78 18.90
C ILE A 144 0.37 -12.56 19.79
N VAL A 145 1.52 -11.89 19.64
CA VAL A 145 1.88 -10.70 20.43
C VAL A 145 0.89 -9.56 20.18
N ILE A 146 0.50 -9.31 18.92
CA ILE A 146 -0.51 -8.30 18.58
C ILE A 146 -1.87 -8.66 19.20
N GLY A 147 -2.29 -9.92 19.08
CA GLY A 147 -3.53 -10.42 19.65
C GLY A 147 -3.57 -10.26 21.17
N LEU A 148 -2.49 -10.65 21.85
CA LEU A 148 -2.32 -10.46 23.30
C LEU A 148 -2.39 -8.98 23.68
N LYS A 149 -1.69 -8.10 22.95
CA LYS A 149 -1.74 -6.64 23.18
C LYS A 149 -3.17 -6.11 23.09
N LEU A 150 -3.92 -6.51 22.06
CA LEU A 150 -5.32 -6.10 21.87
C LEU A 150 -6.21 -6.60 23.02
N ILE A 151 -6.00 -7.83 23.50
CA ILE A 151 -6.74 -8.40 24.64
C ILE A 151 -6.42 -7.64 25.93
N PHE A 152 -5.14 -7.37 26.21
CA PHE A 152 -4.74 -6.61 27.41
C PHE A 152 -5.29 -5.19 27.39
N GLU A 153 -5.25 -4.52 26.24
CA GLU A 153 -5.86 -3.20 26.09
C GLU A 153 -7.39 -3.24 26.25
N ALA A 154 -8.06 -4.26 25.70
CA ALA A 154 -9.50 -4.44 25.85
C ALA A 154 -9.90 -4.73 27.31
N ALA A 155 -9.13 -5.56 28.02
CA ALA A 155 -9.34 -5.87 29.43
C ALA A 155 -9.10 -4.64 30.32
N ALA A 156 -8.06 -3.85 30.05
CA ALA A 156 -7.77 -2.61 30.77
C ALA A 156 -8.85 -1.54 30.55
N ARG A 157 -9.45 -1.48 29.36
CA ARG A 157 -10.56 -0.55 29.03
C ARG A 157 -11.87 -0.90 29.74
N ARG A 158 -12.11 -2.17 30.08
CA ARG A 158 -13.33 -2.64 30.75
C ARG A 158 -13.33 -2.39 32.27
N ASN A 159 -12.15 -2.23 32.87
CA ASN A 159 -11.99 -1.94 34.31
C ASN A 159 -11.91 -0.43 34.65
N LYS A 160 -12.14 0.45 33.67
CA LYS A 160 -12.38 1.89 33.85
C LYS A 160 -13.82 2.19 33.54
#